data_AF-A0AAE9HRR1-F1
#
_entry.id   AF-A0AAE9HRR1-F1
#
_cell.length_a   1.000
_cell.length_b   1.000
_cell.length_c   1.000
_cell.angle_alpha   90.00
_cell.angle_beta   90.00
_cell.angle_gamma   90.00
#
_symmetry.space_group_name_H-M   'P 1'
#
loop_
_entity.id
_entity.type
_entity.pdbx_description
1 polymer ?
#
loop_
_entity_poly.entity_id
_entity_poly.type
_entity_poly.pdbx_seq_one_letter_code
_entity_poly.pdbx_strand_id
1 'polypeptide(L)'
;MDLESAKSQFVRLWEIQNQLLLNDIDSEIRHAVSCGKRECQVYVGDVTTSMHDVLAYYERKGFKCELKADQKIMTIRGWALS
;
A
#
# COMPACT_ATOMS: atom_id res chain seq x y z
N MET A 1 -24.88 21.58 6.54
CA MET A 1 -23.61 20.84 6.61
C MET A 1 -22.50 21.88 6.49
N ASP A 2 -21.68 22.03 7.52
CA ASP A 2 -20.61 23.03 7.59
C ASP A 2 -19.40 22.59 6.76
N LEU A 3 -18.69 23.55 6.14
CA LEU A 3 -17.52 23.31 5.30
C LEU A 3 -16.41 22.59 6.10
N GLU A 4 -16.28 22.90 7.39
CA GLU A 4 -15.30 22.25 8.27
C GLU A 4 -15.65 20.78 8.54
N SER A 5 -16.94 20.48 8.75
CA SER A 5 -17.42 19.11 8.92
C SER A 5 -17.20 18.26 7.67
N ALA A 6 -17.41 18.83 6.48
CA ALA A 6 -17.15 18.14 5.21
C ALA A 6 -15.65 17.85 5.00
N LYS A 7 -14.76 18.80 5.33
CA LYS A 7 -13.31 18.60 5.30
C LYS A 7 -12.86 17.50 6.27
N SER A 8 -13.37 17.50 7.50
CA SER A 8 -13.04 16.47 8.50
C SER A 8 -13.49 15.08 8.05
N GLN A 9 -14.71 14.95 7.49
CA GLN A 9 -15.19 13.69 6.92
C GLN A 9 -14.35 13.21 5.74
N PHE A 10 -13.90 14.12 4.88
CA PHE A 10 -13.03 13.79 3.75
C PHE A 10 -11.68 13.24 4.21
N VAL A 11 -11.01 13.90 5.16
CA VAL A 11 -9.74 13.42 5.73
C VAL A 11 -9.92 12.03 6.34
N ARG A 12 -10.98 11.82 7.10
CA ARG A 12 -11.23 10.52 7.74
C ARG A 12 -11.50 9.41 6.73
N LEU A 13 -12.24 9.68 5.66
CA LEU A 13 -12.45 8.71 4.58
C LEU A 13 -11.15 8.37 3.85
N TRP A 14 -10.30 9.37 3.61
CA TRP A 14 -8.97 9.19 3.03
C TRP A 14 -8.07 8.29 3.88
N GLU A 15 -8.03 8.53 5.20
CA GLU A 15 -7.28 7.70 6.14
C GLU A 15 -7.77 6.25 6.16
N ILE A 16 -9.10 6.03 6.15
CA ILE A 16 -9.70 4.70 6.11
C ILE A 16 -9.31 3.97 4.82
N GLN A 17 -9.37 4.65 3.66
CA GLN A 17 -8.97 4.06 2.38
C GLN A 17 -7.51 3.63 2.39
N ASN A 18 -6.60 4.45 2.94
CA ASN A 18 -5.19 4.10 3.04
C ASN A 18 -4.95 2.92 3.99
N GLN A 19 -5.65 2.85 5.12
CA GLN A 19 -5.54 1.72 6.04
C GLN A 19 -6.04 0.41 5.43
N LEU A 20 -7.15 0.44 4.68
CA LEU A 20 -7.66 -0.73 3.96
C LEU A 20 -6.63 -1.22 2.93
N LEU A 21 -6.06 -0.31 2.15
CA LEU A 21 -5.03 -0.64 1.16
C LEU A 21 -3.78 -1.26 1.81
N LEU A 22 -3.32 -0.72 2.94
CA LEU A 22 -2.20 -1.28 3.69
C LEU A 22 -2.49 -2.69 4.22
N ASN A 23 -3.71 -2.93 4.73
CA ASN A 23 -4.11 -4.24 5.24
C ASN A 23 -4.15 -5.30 4.13
N ASP A 24 -4.65 -4.94 2.95
CA ASP A 24 -4.69 -5.84 1.79
C ASP A 24 -3.27 -6.21 1.34
N ILE A 25 -2.38 -5.23 1.24
CA ILE A 25 -0.98 -5.46 0.87
C ILE A 25 -0.26 -6.31 1.92
N ASP A 26 -0.46 -6.05 3.20
CA ASP A 26 0.12 -6.86 4.28
C ASP A 26 -0.38 -8.31 4.24
N SER A 27 -1.63 -8.54 3.85
CA SER A 27 -2.18 -9.89 3.64
C SER A 27 -1.45 -10.62 2.50
N GLU A 28 -1.26 -9.94 1.38
CA GLU A 28 -0.55 -10.48 0.22
C GLU A 28 0.94 -10.76 0.51
N ILE A 29 1.60 -9.89 1.29
CA ILE A 29 2.98 -10.15 1.75
C ILE A 29 3.02 -11.40 2.62
N ARG A 30 2.11 -11.53 3.60
CA ARG A 30 2.05 -12.74 4.46
C ARG A 30 1.80 -14.00 3.64
N HIS A 31 0.90 -13.94 2.66
CA HIS A 31 0.65 -15.05 1.76
C HIS A 31 1.90 -15.40 0.95
N ALA A 32 2.57 -14.42 0.36
CA ALA A 32 3.82 -14.62 -0.38
C ALA A 32 4.91 -15.27 0.48
N VAL A 33 5.09 -14.81 1.74
CA VAL A 33 6.01 -15.40 2.72
C VAL A 33 5.63 -16.86 2.99
N SER A 34 4.34 -17.16 3.20
CA SER A 34 3.86 -18.53 3.47
C SER A 34 4.11 -19.49 2.30
N CYS A 35 4.14 -18.96 1.07
CA CYS A 35 4.46 -19.72 -0.13
C CYS A 35 5.97 -19.77 -0.43
N GLY A 36 6.83 -19.27 0.45
CA GLY A 36 8.28 -19.23 0.25
C GLY A 36 8.75 -18.25 -0.84
N LYS A 37 7.91 -17.27 -1.22
CA LYS A 37 8.30 -16.21 -2.16
C LYS A 37 9.08 -15.11 -1.44
N ARG A 38 9.99 -14.45 -2.16
CA ARG A 38 10.80 -13.30 -1.67
C ARG A 38 10.35 -11.95 -2.23
N GLU A 39 9.28 -11.97 -3.01
CA GLU A 39 8.65 -10.81 -3.61
C GLU A 39 7.14 -11.04 -3.73
N CYS A 40 6.39 -9.95 -3.73
CA CYS A 40 4.96 -9.93 -3.94
C CYS A 40 4.62 -8.77 -4.89
N GLN A 41 3.67 -9.02 -5.79
CA GLN A 41 3.12 -8.02 -6.69
C GLN A 41 1.71 -7.72 -6.23
N VAL A 42 1.43 -6.46 -5.95
CA VAL A 42 0.11 -6.00 -5.51
C VAL A 42 -0.46 -5.05 -6.55
N TYR A 43 -1.72 -5.26 -6.89
CA TYR A 43 -2.47 -4.35 -7.74
C TYR A 43 -2.95 -3.17 -6.90
N VAL A 44 -2.64 -1.95 -7.34
CA VAL A 44 -2.82 -0.74 -6.53
C VAL A 44 -3.88 0.24 -7.07
N GLY A 45 -4.47 -0.01 -8.24
CA GLY A 45 -5.61 0.78 -8.77
C GLY A 45 -5.25 2.15 -9.36
N ASP A 46 -6.24 3.04 -9.53
CA ASP A 46 -6.08 4.42 -10.06
C ASP A 46 -6.04 5.46 -8.92
N VAL A 47 -4.95 5.53 -8.16
CA VAL A 47 -4.84 6.55 -7.10
C VAL A 47 -3.39 7.00 -6.95
N THR A 48 -3.01 8.08 -7.63
CA THR A 48 -1.61 8.56 -7.68
C THR A 48 -1.09 9.10 -6.35
N THR A 49 -1.92 9.69 -5.49
CA THR A 49 -1.44 10.31 -4.23
C THR A 49 -1.28 9.30 -3.10
N SER A 50 -2.22 8.37 -2.88
CA SER A 50 -2.09 7.36 -1.82
C SER A 50 -0.97 6.35 -2.10
N MET A 51 -0.64 6.11 -3.37
CA MET A 51 0.42 5.18 -3.78
C MET A 51 1.81 5.61 -3.32
N HIS A 52 2.11 6.90 -3.39
CA HIS A 52 3.39 7.42 -2.91
C HIS A 52 3.50 7.27 -1.39
N ASP A 53 2.40 7.46 -0.66
CA ASP A 53 2.37 7.30 0.80
C ASP A 53 2.56 5.82 1.20
N VAL A 54 1.90 4.89 0.49
CA VAL A 54 2.06 3.45 0.72
C VAL A 54 3.47 2.98 0.36
N LEU A 55 4.02 3.43 -0.77
CA LEU A 55 5.39 3.12 -1.16
C LEU A 55 6.38 3.63 -0.11
N ALA A 56 6.25 4.89 0.31
CA ALA A 56 7.09 5.47 1.36
C ALA A 56 6.95 4.73 2.69
N TYR A 57 5.75 4.22 3.02
CA TYR A 57 5.52 3.42 4.21
C TYR A 57 6.33 2.12 4.22
N TYR A 58 6.30 1.34 3.12
CA TYR A 58 7.05 0.09 3.03
C TYR A 58 8.56 0.30 2.88
N GLU A 59 9.00 1.35 2.18
CA GLU A 59 10.42 1.71 2.11
C GLU A 59 10.98 2.06 3.50
N ARG A 60 10.23 2.82 4.32
CA ARG A 60 10.62 3.11 5.72
C ARG A 60 10.73 1.86 6.59
N LYS A 61 9.98 0.80 6.27
CA LYS A 61 10.08 -0.51 6.94
C LYS A 61 11.24 -1.37 6.43
N GLY A 62 12.03 -0.88 5.46
CA GLY A 62 13.19 -1.58 4.92
C GLY A 62 12.86 -2.52 3.76
N PHE A 63 11.64 -2.49 3.23
CA PHE A 63 11.32 -3.20 2.00
C PHE A 63 11.86 -2.45 0.78
N LYS A 64 12.22 -3.20 -0.26
CA LYS A 64 12.49 -2.63 -1.58
C LYS A 64 11.17 -2.61 -2.35
N CYS A 65 10.74 -1.42 -2.75
CA CYS A 65 9.51 -1.22 -3.50
C CYS A 65 9.82 -0.76 -4.93
N GLU A 66 9.02 -1.20 -5.89
CA GLU A 66 9.08 -0.76 -7.28
C GLU A 66 7.66 -0.53 -7.79
N LEU A 67 7.32 0.72 -8.15
CA LEU A 67 6.01 1.08 -8.68
C LEU A 67 6.06 1.17 -10.20
N LYS A 68 5.28 0.32 -10.87
CA LYS A 68 4.99 0.39 -12.31
C LYS A 68 3.66 1.08 -12.50
N ALA A 69 3.68 2.42 -12.52
CA ALA A 69 2.49 3.26 -12.57
C ALA A 69 1.64 3.02 -13.84
N ASP A 70 2.31 2.71 -14.96
CA ASP A 70 1.71 2.31 -16.24
C ASP A 70 0.87 1.02 -16.12
N GLN A 71 1.28 0.09 -15.25
CA GLN A 71 0.61 -1.19 -15.03
C GLN A 71 -0.26 -1.21 -13.77
N LYS A 72 -0.21 -0.14 -12.95
CA LYS A 72 -0.85 -0.07 -11.63
C LYS A 72 -0.43 -1.23 -10.72
N ILE A 73 0.82 -1.66 -10.85
CA ILE A 73 1.40 -2.75 -10.06
C ILE A 73 2.54 -2.19 -9.22
N MET A 74 2.51 -2.51 -7.93
CA MET A 74 3.65 -2.31 -7.04
C MET A 74 4.27 -3.66 -6.70
N THR A 75 5.58 -3.77 -6.86
CA THR A 75 6.36 -4.93 -6.43
C THR A 75 7.03 -4.60 -5.11
N ILE A 76 6.83 -5.44 -4.10
CA ILE A 76 7.46 -5.33 -2.78
C ILE A 76 8.34 -6.55 -2.59
N ARG A 77 9.60 -6.35 -2.19
CA ARG A 77 10.60 -7.41 -1.97
C ARG A 77 11.53 -7.07 -0.81
N GLY A 78 12.34 -8.05 -0.40
CA GLY A 78 13.43 -7.82 0.57
C GLY A 78 13.22 -8.38 1.98
N TRP A 79 12.18 -9.19 2.20
CA TRP A 79 12.10 -10.01 3.41
C TRP A 79 12.98 -11.26 3.28
N ALA A 80 13.65 -11.63 4.38
CA ALA A 80 14.38 -12.89 4.47
C ALA A 80 13.41 -14.05 4.73
N LEU A 81 13.59 -15.16 4.01
CA LEU A 81 12.99 -16.44 4.40
C LEU A 81 13.87 -17.00 5.53
N SER A 82 13.47 -16.77 6.78
CA SER A 82 14.12 -17.37 7.95
C SER A 82 13.77 -18.84 8.06
#